data_AF-A0A3B5KVE8-F1
#
_entry.id   AF-A0A3B5KVE8-F1
#
_cell.length_a   1.000
_cell.length_b   1.000
_cell.length_c   1.000
_cell.angle_alpha   90.00
_cell.angle_beta   90.00
_cell.angle_gamma   90.00
#
_symmetry.space_group_name_H-M   'P 1'
#
loop_
_entity.id
_entity.type
_entity.pdbx_description
1 polymer ?
#
loop_
_entity_poly.entity_id
_entity_poly.type
_entity_poly.pdbx_seq_one_letter_code
_entity_poly.pdbx_strand_id
1 'polypeptide(L)'
;MSQWHELLTNAVGYKLHCFKFYNETNRAEIFSLKREKVKVAENNRTEFTIDTGTLKIINVTWNDTGLYVVERYDKNGKREADIKFNLQVQGKFTFLKSYFSASCCNFWSMFSFPIIF
;
A
#
# COMPACT_ATOMS: atom_id res chain seq x y z
N MET A 1 -14.25 0.77 0.12
CA MET A 1 -13.58 -0.36 0.81
C MET A 1 -12.32 0.18 1.46
N SER A 2 -12.04 -0.19 2.71
CA SER A 2 -10.85 0.26 3.44
C SER A 2 -9.99 -0.96 3.80
N GLN A 3 -8.67 -0.77 3.82
CA GLN A 3 -7.70 -1.81 4.19
C GLN A 3 -6.86 -1.31 5.37
N TRP A 4 -6.56 -2.22 6.30
CA TRP A 4 -5.80 -1.94 7.51
C TRP A 4 -4.54 -2.80 7.52
N HIS A 5 -3.41 -2.20 7.86
CA HIS A 5 -2.14 -2.90 8.03
C HIS A 5 -1.50 -2.45 9.35
N GLU A 6 -1.25 -3.40 10.24
CA GLU A 6 -0.47 -3.15 11.44
C GLU A 6 1.02 -3.09 11.05
N LEU A 7 1.67 -1.95 11.31
CA LEU A 7 3.08 -1.75 10.98
C LEU A 7 3.97 -1.99 12.20
N LEU A 8 3.47 -1.61 13.38
CA LEU A 8 4.20 -1.57 14.64
C LEU A 8 3.19 -1.83 15.77
N THR A 9 3.64 -2.45 16.87
CA THR A 9 2.81 -2.57 18.08
C THR A 9 2.67 -1.25 18.85
N ASN A 10 3.63 -0.32 18.69
CA ASN A 10 3.58 1.03 19.23
C ASN A 10 4.52 1.94 18.41
N ALA A 11 4.02 3.08 17.91
CA ALA A 11 4.80 4.03 17.11
C ALA A 11 5.34 5.24 17.91
N VAL A 12 5.05 5.32 19.21
CA VAL A 12 5.49 6.41 20.09
C VAL A 12 7.01 6.46 20.19
N GLY A 13 7.56 7.67 20.15
CA GLY A 13 9.01 7.90 20.19
C GLY A 13 9.76 7.62 18.88
N TYR A 14 9.14 6.95 17.92
CA TYR A 14 9.72 6.70 16.60
C TYR A 14 9.41 7.80 15.60
N LYS A 15 10.31 7.96 14.64
CA LYS A 15 10.08 8.72 13.43
C LYS A 15 9.87 7.74 12.27
N LEU A 16 8.77 7.90 11.55
CA LEU A 16 8.41 7.02 10.43
C LEU A 16 8.29 7.81 9.14
N HIS A 17 8.72 7.19 8.05
CA HIS A 17 8.41 7.64 6.70
C HIS A 17 7.88 6.47 5.90
N CYS A 18 6.65 6.57 5.41
CA CYS A 18 6.06 5.57 4.55
C CYS A 18 6.09 6.04 3.10
N PHE A 19 6.61 5.18 2.23
CA PHE A 19 6.70 5.41 0.81
C PHE A 19 6.01 4.28 0.04
N LYS A 20 5.34 4.64 -1.04
CA LYS A 20 4.94 3.70 -2.09
C LYS A 20 5.92 3.76 -3.24
N PHE A 21 6.43 2.60 -3.65
CA PHE A 21 7.39 2.48 -4.75
C PHE A 21 6.66 2.15 -6.05
N TYR A 22 6.92 2.95 -7.08
CA TYR A 22 6.49 2.67 -8.46
C TYR A 22 7.66 2.07 -9.27
N ASN A 23 8.88 2.52 -8.98
CA ASN A 23 10.14 1.95 -9.45
C ASN A 23 11.27 2.36 -8.46
N GLU A 24 12.53 2.05 -8.76
CA GLU A 24 13.66 2.31 -7.86
C GLU A 24 13.91 3.81 -7.58
N THR A 25 13.55 4.69 -8.51
CA THR A 25 13.79 6.15 -8.42
C THR A 25 12.52 6.95 -8.11
N ASN A 26 11.36 6.39 -8.40
CA ASN A 26 10.04 6.98 -8.24
C ASN A 26 9.32 6.34 -7.05
N ARG A 27 9.23 7.14 -5.99
CA ARG A 27 8.46 6.81 -4.79
C ARG A 27 7.63 8.01 -4.37
N ALA A 28 6.42 7.75 -3.90
CA ALA A 28 5.56 8.77 -3.30
C ALA A 28 5.54 8.61 -1.79
N GLU A 29 5.70 9.72 -1.05
CA GLU A 29 5.48 9.74 0.39
C GLU A 29 3.98 9.62 0.67
N ILE A 30 3.59 8.64 1.48
CA ILE A 30 2.20 8.35 1.83
C ILE A 30 1.85 9.02 3.16
N PHE A 31 2.74 8.87 4.15
CA PHE A 31 2.68 9.60 5.40
C PHE A 31 4.07 9.67 6.04
N SER A 32 4.24 10.62 6.94
CA SER A 32 5.36 10.68 7.88
C SER A 32 4.88 10.92 9.31
N LEU A 33 5.58 10.32 10.26
CA LEU A 33 5.42 10.55 11.69
C LEU A 33 6.69 11.19 12.20
N LYS A 34 6.58 12.37 12.81
CA LYS A 34 7.71 13.02 13.47
C LYS A 34 7.24 13.73 14.72
N ARG A 35 7.86 13.43 15.87
CA ARG A 35 7.50 14.00 17.18
C ARG A 35 5.99 13.86 17.45
N GLU A 36 5.47 12.65 17.27
CA GLU A 36 4.06 12.30 17.49
C GLU A 36 3.04 13.07 16.63
N LYS A 37 3.51 13.77 15.59
CA LYS A 37 2.67 14.42 14.59
C LYS A 37 2.67 13.60 13.31
N VAL A 38 1.50 13.11 12.91
CA VAL A 38 1.29 12.47 11.62
C VAL A 38 1.07 13.56 10.57
N LYS A 39 1.86 13.51 9.51
CA LYS A 39 1.64 14.25 8.27
C LYS A 39 1.25 13.25 7.20
N VAL A 40 0.05 13.38 6.66
CA VAL A 40 -0.45 12.55 5.56
C VAL A 40 -0.29 13.31 4.25
N ALA A 41 -0.01 12.60 3.15
CA ALA A 41 -0.09 13.19 1.82
C ALA A 41 -1.51 13.72 1.53
N GLU A 42 -1.62 14.77 0.70
CA GLU A 42 -2.82 15.59 0.44
C GLU A 42 -4.12 14.85 0.07
N ASN A 43 -4.06 13.55 -0.14
CA ASN A 43 -5.15 12.77 -0.66
C ASN A 43 -6.25 12.47 0.37
N ASN A 44 -6.08 12.81 1.67
CA ASN A 44 -7.02 12.54 2.79
C ASN A 44 -7.56 11.09 2.87
N ARG A 45 -6.99 10.17 2.09
CA ARG A 45 -7.38 8.75 1.99
C ARG A 45 -6.58 7.88 2.93
N THR A 46 -5.62 8.44 3.66
CA THR A 46 -4.73 7.68 4.54
C THR A 46 -4.89 8.19 5.95
N GLU A 47 -5.05 7.28 6.90
CA GLU A 47 -5.06 7.56 8.33
C GLU A 47 -3.99 6.67 8.98
N PHE A 48 -3.27 7.22 9.96
CA PHE A 48 -2.30 6.45 10.74
C PHE A 48 -2.56 6.67 12.22
N THR A 49 -2.72 5.57 12.95
CA THR A 49 -2.92 5.57 14.40
C THR A 49 -1.60 5.28 15.09
N ILE A 50 -1.08 6.23 15.86
CA ILE A 50 0.24 6.12 16.52
C ILE A 50 0.20 5.05 17.62
N ASP A 51 -0.88 5.05 18.43
CA ASP A 51 -1.00 4.19 19.62
C ASP A 51 -0.94 2.71 19.28
N THR A 52 -1.56 2.33 18.16
CA THR A 52 -1.61 0.95 17.66
C THR A 52 -0.68 0.70 16.48
N GLY A 53 0.07 1.71 16.05
CA GLY A 53 0.94 1.66 14.87
C GLY A 53 0.26 1.18 13.58
N THR A 54 -1.02 1.45 13.42
CA THR A 54 -1.84 0.92 12.32
C THR A 54 -2.01 1.94 11.20
N LEU A 55 -1.75 1.50 9.97
CA LEU A 55 -2.04 2.23 8.74
C LEU A 55 -3.40 1.83 8.19
N LYS A 56 -4.24 2.83 7.88
CA LYS A 56 -5.50 2.67 7.21
C LYS A 56 -5.48 3.42 5.89
N ILE A 57 -5.87 2.74 4.82
CA ILE A 57 -6.09 3.35 3.51
C ILE A 57 -7.59 3.22 3.19
N ILE A 58 -8.22 4.34 2.88
CA ILE A 58 -9.64 4.51 2.61
C ILE A 58 -9.85 4.62 1.11
N ASN A 59 -10.96 4.07 0.63
CA ASN A 59 -11.31 4.06 -0.80
C ASN A 59 -10.19 3.47 -1.65
N VAL A 60 -9.72 2.30 -1.22
CA VAL A 60 -8.65 1.55 -1.88
C VAL A 60 -9.11 1.12 -3.27
N THR A 61 -8.28 1.41 -4.27
CA THR A 61 -8.47 1.08 -5.68
C THR A 61 -7.40 0.11 -6.16
N TRP A 62 -7.59 -0.52 -7.33
CA TRP A 62 -6.58 -1.42 -7.90
C TRP A 62 -5.22 -0.73 -8.10
N ASN A 63 -5.21 0.58 -8.37
CA ASN A 63 -4.00 1.41 -8.48
C ASN A 63 -3.22 1.52 -7.17
N ASP A 64 -3.84 1.28 -6.01
CA ASP A 64 -3.16 1.32 -4.73
C ASP A 64 -2.33 0.05 -4.49
N THR A 65 -2.53 -1.01 -5.29
CA THR A 65 -1.71 -2.23 -5.25
C THR A 65 -0.23 -1.90 -5.51
N GLY A 66 0.66 -2.52 -4.74
CA GLY A 66 2.11 -2.41 -4.94
C GLY A 66 2.92 -2.42 -3.65
N LEU A 67 4.22 -2.16 -3.80
CA LEU A 67 5.19 -2.20 -2.71
C LEU A 67 5.15 -0.91 -1.89
N TYR A 68 4.97 -1.09 -0.58
CA TYR A 68 5.10 -0.05 0.43
C TYR A 68 6.29 -0.35 1.32
N VAL A 69 7.03 0.70 1.67
CA VAL A 69 8.17 0.64 2.58
C VAL A 69 8.02 1.71 3.65
N VAL A 70 8.10 1.30 4.91
CA VAL A 70 8.06 2.19 6.07
C VAL A 70 9.44 2.17 6.70
N GLU A 71 10.11 3.31 6.58
CA GLU A 71 11.42 3.52 7.16
C GLU A 71 11.26 3.97 8.61
N ARG A 72 11.83 3.20 9.56
CA ARG A 72 11.80 3.50 10.98
C ARG A 72 13.11 4.12 11.42
N TYR A 73 12.99 5.27 12.08
CA TYR A 73 14.10 6.01 12.66
C TYR A 73 13.88 6.17 14.17
N ASP A 74 14.95 6.03 14.93
CA ASP A 74 14.99 6.37 16.35
C ASP A 74 14.82 7.89 16.55
N LYS A 75 14.55 8.33 17.79
CA LYS A 75 14.48 9.74 18.21
C LYS A 75 15.71 10.55 17.84
N ASN A 76 16.87 9.89 17.78
CA ASN A 76 18.15 10.49 17.38
C ASN A 76 18.30 10.62 15.85
N GLY A 77 17.32 10.16 15.07
CA GLY A 77 17.33 10.19 13.61
C GLY A 77 18.12 9.04 12.95
N LYS A 78 18.59 8.06 13.73
CA LYS A 78 19.25 6.86 13.20
C LYS A 78 18.22 5.89 12.64
N ARG A 79 18.43 5.40 11.41
CA ARG A 79 17.59 4.39 10.77
C ARG A 79 17.79 3.06 11.48
N GLU A 80 16.71 2.50 12.01
CA GLU A 80 16.74 1.23 12.76
C GLU A 80 16.29 0.04 11.93
N ALA A 81 15.18 0.20 11.20
CA ALA A 81 14.57 -0.88 10.45
C ALA A 81 13.69 -0.36 9.32
N ASP A 82 13.49 -1.20 8.31
CA ASP A 82 12.52 -0.98 7.24
C ASP A 82 11.46 -2.07 7.29
N ILE A 83 10.20 -1.67 7.27
CA ILE A 83 9.06 -2.58 7.17
C ILE A 83 8.56 -2.52 5.73
N LYS A 84 8.59 -3.66 5.03
CA LYS A 84 8.15 -3.76 3.64
C LYS A 84 6.90 -4.62 3.58
N PHE A 85 5.88 -4.14 2.89
CA PHE A 85 4.67 -4.92 2.64
C PHE A 85 4.14 -4.63 1.24
N ASN A 86 3.53 -5.65 0.62
CA ASN A 86 2.89 -5.51 -0.68
C ASN A 86 1.38 -5.42 -0.46
N LEU A 87 0.79 -4.27 -0.79
CA LEU A 87 -0.66 -4.12 -0.74
C LEU A 87 -1.25 -4.79 -1.98
N GLN A 88 -2.14 -5.77 -1.80
CA GLN A 88 -2.89 -6.39 -2.90
C GLN A 88 -4.37 -6.09 -2.76
N VAL A 89 -4.91 -5.39 -3.74
CA VAL A 89 -6.33 -5.00 -3.77
C VAL A 89 -7.07 -5.98 -4.66
N GLN A 90 -7.75 -6.95 -4.05
CA GLN A 90 -8.59 -7.89 -4.80
C GLN A 90 -9.91 -7.20 -5.18
N GLY A 91 -10.07 -6.91 -6.47
CA GLY A 91 -11.35 -6.47 -7.00
C GLY A 91 -12.33 -7.65 -7.03
N LYS A 92 -13.53 -7.48 -6.47
CA LYS A 92 -14.66 -8.35 -6.81
C LYS A 92 -15.07 -7.99 -8.23
N PHE A 93 -14.55 -8.69 -9.23
CA PHE A 93 -15.11 -8.66 -10.57
C PHE A 93 -16.47 -9.36 -10.52
N THR A 94 -17.54 -8.59 -10.31
CA THR A 94 -18.87 -9.06 -10.68
C THR A 94 -18.89 -9.08 -12.20
N PHE A 95 -18.57 -10.23 -12.79
CA PHE A 95 -18.68 -10.43 -14.24
C PHE A 95 -20.16 -10.26 -14.59
N LEU A 96 -20.55 -9.05 -14.99
CA LEU A 96 -21.84 -8.86 -15.65
C LEU A 96 -21.74 -9.72 -16.91
N LYS A 97 -22.50 -10.81 -16.95
CA LYS A 97 -22.72 -11.62 -18.15
C LYS A 97 -23.51 -10.78 -19.16
N SER A 98 -22.94 -9.69 -19.66
CA SER A 98 -23.41 -9.02 -20.85
C SER A 98 -22.42 -9.35 -21.95
N TYR A 99 -22.87 -10.23 -22.84
CA TYR A 99 -22.25 -10.67 -24.08
C TYR A 99 -21.15 -9.74 -24.63
N PHE A 100 -19.89 -10.14 -24.45
CA PHE A 100 -18.80 -9.60 -25.24
C PHE A 100 -18.93 -10.14 -26.66
N SER A 101 -19.51 -9.36 -27.56
CA SER A 101 -19.25 -9.49 -28.99
C SER A 101 -17.77 -9.20 -29.20
N ALA A 102 -17.01 -10.24 -29.53
CA ALA A 102 -15.60 -10.14 -29.80
C ALA A 102 -15.35 -9.33 -31.09
N SER A 103 -14.94 -8.08 -30.95
CA SER A 103 -14.11 -7.41 -31.95
C SER A 103 -13.18 -6.44 -31.26
N CYS A 104 -11.96 -6.91 -31.00
CA CYS A 104 -10.68 -6.21 -31.22
C CYS A 104 -9.57 -6.92 -30.44
N CYS A 105 -8.90 -7.83 -31.16
CA CYS A 105 -7.50 -8.25 -31.15
C CYS A 105 -6.66 -8.25 -29.84
N ASN A 106 -6.05 -9.41 -29.59
CA ASN A 106 -4.79 -9.69 -28.87
C ASN A 106 -4.80 -9.77 -27.33
N PHE A 107 -5.74 -10.53 -26.77
CA PHE A 107 -5.69 -10.99 -25.37
C PHE A 107 -5.16 -12.43 -25.24
N TRP A 108 -4.01 -12.72 -25.85
CA TRP A 108 -3.33 -14.02 -25.74
C TRP A 108 -1.89 -13.81 -25.28
N SER A 109 -1.67 -13.60 -23.97
CA SER A 109 -0.36 -13.88 -23.35
C SER A 109 -0.31 -13.89 -21.82
N MET A 110 -1.41 -13.81 -21.06
CA MET A 110 -1.29 -13.65 -19.59
C MET A 110 -2.02 -14.67 -18.71
N PHE A 111 -2.33 -15.86 -19.24
CA PHE A 111 -2.79 -16.97 -18.41
C PHE A 111 -2.18 -18.29 -18.88
N SER A 112 -0.87 -18.46 -18.65
CA SER A 112 -0.26 -19.79 -18.56
C SER A 112 -0.05 -20.08 -17.07
N PHE A 113 -1.03 -20.73 -16.45
CA PHE A 113 -0.83 -21.40 -15.16
C PHE A 113 -0.62 -22.89 -15.45
N PRO A 114 0.49 -23.51 -15.05
CA PRO A 114 0.57 -24.96 -15.08
C PRO A 114 -0.35 -25.53 -13.99
N ILE A 115 -1.26 -26.41 -14.39
CA ILE A 115 -2.02 -27.27 -13.49
C ILE A 115 -1.07 -28.41 -13.12
N ILE A 116 -0.68 -28.50 -11.85
CA ILE A 116 -0.03 -29.69 -11.30
C ILE A 116 -1.13 -30.50 -10.62
N PHE A 117 -1.32 -31.73 -11.10
CA PHE A 117 -2.17 -32.77 -10.50
C PHE A 117 -1.53 -33.35 -9.23
#